data_AF-A0AAV8VEB3-F1
#
_entry.id   AF-A0AAV8VEB3-F1
#
_cell.length_a   1.000
_cell.length_b   1.000
_cell.length_c   1.000
_cell.angle_alpha   90.00
_cell.angle_beta   90.00
_cell.angle_gamma   90.00
#
_symmetry.space_group_name_H-M   'P 1'
#
loop_
_entity.id
_entity.type
_entity.pdbx_description
1 polymer ?
#
loop_
_entity_poly.entity_id
_entity_poly.type
_entity_poly.pdbx_seq_one_letter_code
_entity_poly.pdbx_strand_id
1 'polypeptide(L)'
;MKHLKMFNKYATNIKEDIVNELHKPARINFKIRRTVIKGLNDLIQADLIDLISYSKENNGYKKIRLSNPTTYLLQDEAGKEITGGFYELELQKVKHPDAHLVEKVLRKKGNKVFVKWLGYNDKHNSWIDSNNVL
;
A
#
# COMPACT_ATOMS: atom_id res chain seq x y z
N MET A 1 -20.51 32.76 -13.98
CA MET A 1 -19.05 32.61 -13.77
C MET A 1 -18.60 32.27 -12.34
N LYS A 2 -19.42 32.38 -11.28
CA LYS A 2 -19.01 32.01 -9.90
C LYS A 2 -18.97 30.50 -9.64
N HIS A 3 -19.84 29.73 -10.31
CA HIS A 3 -19.97 28.28 -10.11
C HIS A 3 -18.73 27.49 -10.57
N LEU A 4 -18.14 27.83 -11.73
CA LEU A 4 -16.92 27.16 -12.23
C LEU A 4 -15.69 27.40 -11.34
N LYS A 5 -15.62 28.54 -10.63
CA LYS A 5 -14.49 28.86 -9.74
C LYS A 5 -14.46 27.97 -8.49
N MET A 6 -15.64 27.54 -8.01
CA MET A 6 -15.75 26.66 -6.85
C MET A 6 -15.22 25.25 -7.17
N PHE A 7 -15.65 24.64 -8.28
CA PHE A 7 -15.18 23.31 -8.69
C PHE A 7 -13.66 23.23 -8.86
N ASN A 8 -13.05 24.24 -9.48
CA ASN A 8 -11.59 24.31 -9.63
C ASN A 8 -10.86 24.47 -8.27
N LYS A 9 -11.47 25.13 -7.30
CA LYS A 9 -10.92 25.28 -5.94
C LYS A 9 -10.93 23.95 -5.16
N TYR A 10 -11.95 23.12 -5.33
CA TYR A 10 -12.01 21.81 -4.67
C TYR A 10 -11.02 20.81 -5.28
N ALA A 11 -10.88 20.79 -6.61
CA ALA A 11 -9.90 19.94 -7.29
C ALA A 11 -8.44 20.30 -6.93
N THR A 12 -8.15 21.60 -6.75
CA THR A 12 -6.83 22.06 -6.30
C THR A 12 -6.52 21.66 -4.87
N ASN A 13 -7.52 21.69 -3.97
CA ASN A 13 -7.37 21.16 -2.61
C ASN A 13 -7.04 19.66 -2.59
N ILE A 14 -7.71 18.84 -3.43
CA ILE A 14 -7.45 17.38 -3.48
C ILE A 14 -6.00 17.12 -3.92
N LYS A 15 -5.52 17.81 -4.96
CA LYS A 15 -4.12 17.69 -5.39
C LYS A 15 -3.16 18.09 -4.29
N GLU A 16 -3.41 19.21 -3.63
CA GLU A 16 -2.56 19.70 -2.55
C GLU A 16 -2.51 18.70 -1.38
N ASP A 17 -3.65 18.13 -1.00
CA ASP A 17 -3.74 17.09 0.02
C ASP A 17 -2.93 15.84 -0.36
N ILE A 18 -3.06 15.35 -1.61
CA ILE A 18 -2.30 14.20 -2.11
C ILE A 18 -0.79 14.49 -2.14
N VAL A 19 -0.39 15.67 -2.62
CA VAL A 19 1.02 16.09 -2.66
C VAL A 19 1.59 16.18 -1.24
N ASN A 20 0.86 16.78 -0.31
CA ASN A 20 1.26 16.88 1.09
C ASN A 20 1.33 15.52 1.76
N GLU A 21 0.49 14.55 1.37
CA GLU A 21 0.56 13.17 1.83
C GLU A 21 1.78 12.42 1.30
N LEU A 22 2.12 12.60 0.02
CA LEU A 22 3.25 11.93 -0.63
C LEU A 22 4.61 12.47 -0.16
N HIS A 23 4.71 13.76 0.10
CA HIS A 23 5.95 14.40 0.53
C HIS A 23 6.11 14.47 2.05
N LYS A 24 5.30 13.73 2.82
CA LYS A 24 5.53 13.61 4.27
C LYS A 24 6.89 12.94 4.49
N PRO A 25 7.72 13.47 5.41
CA PRO A 25 8.97 12.80 5.74
C PRO A 25 8.67 11.40 6.29
N ALA A 26 9.39 10.39 5.80
CA ALA A 26 9.29 9.04 6.31
C ALA A 26 9.64 9.02 7.81
N ARG A 27 8.86 8.28 8.60
CA ARG A 27 9.14 8.08 10.02
C ARG A 27 10.24 7.02 10.16
N ILE A 28 11.43 7.44 10.56
CA ILE A 28 12.61 6.54 10.65
C ILE A 28 12.80 5.99 12.07
N ASN A 29 12.37 6.74 13.10
CA ASN A 29 12.58 6.39 14.49
C ASN A 29 11.26 6.00 15.16
N PHE A 30 11.08 4.70 15.41
CA PHE A 30 9.96 4.17 16.18
C PHE A 30 10.31 2.86 16.89
N LYS A 31 9.48 2.46 17.85
CA LYS A 31 9.68 1.22 18.61
C LYS A 31 9.46 0.03 17.67
N ILE A 32 10.57 -0.58 17.25
CA ILE A 32 10.59 -1.87 16.57
C ILE A 32 10.90 -2.99 17.57
N ARG A 33 10.58 -4.23 17.19
CA ARG A 33 11.05 -5.41 17.93
C ARG A 33 12.58 -5.42 17.95
N ARG A 34 13.17 -5.49 19.15
CA ARG A 34 14.58 -5.86 19.29
C ARG A 34 14.72 -7.36 19.13
N THR A 35 15.56 -7.77 18.20
CA THR A 35 15.91 -9.16 17.98
C THR A 35 17.27 -9.42 18.61
N VAL A 36 17.32 -10.25 19.65
CA VAL A 36 18.59 -10.72 20.23
C VAL A 36 18.93 -12.04 19.56
N ILE A 37 20.01 -12.05 18.79
CA ILE A 37 20.48 -13.24 18.06
C ILE A 37 21.40 -14.02 18.99
N LYS A 38 21.02 -15.24 19.38
CA LYS A 38 21.87 -16.08 20.25
C LYS A 38 22.85 -16.96 19.47
N GLY A 39 22.68 -17.09 18.14
CA GLY A 39 23.56 -17.87 17.27
C GLY A 39 23.16 -17.79 15.79
N LEU A 40 23.97 -18.38 14.89
CA LEU A 40 23.83 -18.28 13.43
C LEU A 40 22.46 -18.73 12.89
N ASN A 41 21.83 -19.71 13.55
CA ASN A 41 20.59 -20.34 13.08
C ASN A 41 19.34 -19.93 13.89
N ASP A 42 19.49 -19.06 14.90
CA ASP A 42 18.42 -18.71 15.84
C ASP A 42 17.26 -17.94 15.17
N LEU A 43 17.58 -17.06 14.20
CA LEU A 43 16.58 -16.30 13.46
C LEU A 43 15.94 -17.08 12.32
N ILE A 44 16.75 -17.89 11.63
CA ILE A 44 16.34 -18.65 10.46
C ILE A 44 15.32 -19.72 10.87
N GLN A 45 15.47 -20.34 12.05
CA GLN A 45 14.61 -21.42 12.51
C GLN A 45 13.22 -20.94 12.96
N ALA A 46 13.05 -19.67 13.35
CA ALA A 46 11.75 -19.16 13.82
C ALA A 46 10.81 -18.72 12.68
N ASP A 47 11.35 -18.16 11.59
CA ASP A 47 10.55 -17.61 10.49
C ASP A 47 10.32 -18.63 9.35
N LEU A 48 11.11 -19.72 9.32
CA LEU A 48 10.98 -20.83 8.35
C LEU A 48 9.94 -21.90 8.73
N ILE A 49 9.30 -21.83 9.90
CA ILE A 49 8.28 -22.83 10.26
C ILE A 49 6.97 -22.45 9.56
N ASP A 50 6.84 -22.86 8.30
CA ASP A 50 5.55 -22.94 7.62
C ASP A 50 4.75 -24.10 8.21
N LEU A 51 3.75 -23.79 9.04
CA LEU A 51 2.90 -24.78 9.71
C LEU A 51 1.79 -25.31 8.78
N ILE A 52 1.91 -25.04 7.47
CA ILE A 52 0.92 -25.43 6.45
C ILE A 52 0.70 -26.95 6.47
N SER A 53 1.76 -27.74 6.59
CA SER A 53 1.69 -29.21 6.69
C SER A 53 1.00 -29.70 7.98
N TYR A 54 1.13 -28.95 9.06
CA TYR A 54 0.57 -29.26 10.38
C TYR A 54 -0.77 -28.56 10.66
N SER A 55 -1.39 -27.93 9.66
CA SER A 55 -2.59 -27.11 9.86
C SER A 55 -3.80 -27.90 10.39
N LYS A 56 -3.85 -29.21 10.13
CA LYS A 56 -4.91 -30.12 10.64
C LYS A 56 -4.84 -30.30 12.15
N GLU A 57 -3.64 -30.26 12.71
CA GLU A 57 -3.37 -30.48 14.14
C GLU A 57 -3.35 -29.16 14.92
N ASN A 58 -3.07 -28.05 14.22
CA ASN A 58 -2.98 -26.71 14.81
C ASN A 58 -4.26 -25.87 14.62
N ASN A 59 -5.46 -26.45 14.70
CA ASN A 59 -6.74 -25.70 14.58
C ASN A 59 -6.82 -24.79 13.33
N GLY A 60 -6.16 -25.14 12.23
CA GLY A 60 -6.10 -24.33 11.00
C GLY A 60 -5.06 -23.21 10.99
N TYR A 61 -4.26 -23.01 12.05
CA TYR A 61 -3.20 -22.02 12.08
C TYR A 61 -2.05 -22.42 11.15
N LYS A 62 -1.84 -21.64 10.09
CA LYS A 62 -0.81 -21.89 9.06
C LYS A 62 0.51 -21.14 9.33
N LYS A 63 0.45 -20.04 10.08
CA LYS A 63 1.62 -19.21 10.44
C LYS A 63 1.42 -18.65 11.84
N ILE A 64 2.41 -18.80 12.71
CA ILE A 64 2.41 -18.18 14.04
C ILE A 64 3.38 -17.00 14.00
N ARG A 65 2.85 -15.78 14.16
CA ARG A 65 3.66 -14.57 14.32
C ARG A 65 3.49 -14.05 15.73
N LEU A 66 4.34 -14.49 16.64
CA LEU A 66 4.49 -13.80 17.92
C LEU A 66 5.07 -12.42 17.56
N SER A 67 4.29 -11.34 17.60
CA SER A 67 4.75 -9.95 17.34
C SER A 67 4.55 -9.08 18.59
N ASN A 68 5.59 -8.37 19.00
CA ASN A 68 5.55 -7.31 20.00
C ASN A 68 6.65 -6.32 19.57
N PRO A 69 6.30 -5.13 19.07
CA PRO A 69 4.95 -4.56 18.96
C PRO A 69 4.07 -5.23 17.88
N THR A 70 2.76 -4.98 17.90
CA THR A 70 1.77 -5.52 16.96
C THR A 70 2.15 -5.21 15.51
N THR A 71 2.12 -6.24 14.67
CA THR A 71 2.29 -6.11 13.20
C THR A 71 1.02 -6.48 12.46
N TYR A 72 0.74 -5.78 11.37
CA TYR A 72 -0.44 -5.95 10.51
C TYR A 72 -0.07 -6.72 9.24
N LEU A 73 -0.96 -7.63 8.84
CA LEU A 73 -0.96 -8.23 7.51
C LEU A 73 -1.88 -7.41 6.62
N LEU A 74 -1.40 -7.06 5.44
CA LEU A 74 -2.19 -6.30 4.47
C LEU A 74 -2.69 -7.21 3.37
N GLN A 75 -3.87 -6.91 2.85
CA GLN A 75 -4.42 -7.51 1.65
C GLN A 75 -4.64 -6.41 0.62
N ASP A 76 -4.43 -6.74 -0.65
CA ASP A 76 -4.85 -5.88 -1.75
C ASP A 76 -6.37 -5.91 -1.95
N GLU A 77 -6.86 -5.08 -2.86
CA GLU A 77 -8.29 -5.01 -3.20
C GLU A 77 -8.86 -6.31 -3.78
N ALA A 78 -7.99 -7.20 -4.30
CA ALA A 78 -8.38 -8.52 -4.80
C ALA A 78 -8.35 -9.60 -3.69
N GLY A 79 -8.09 -9.21 -2.43
CA GLY A 79 -7.99 -10.10 -1.28
C GLY A 79 -6.68 -10.88 -1.23
N LYS A 80 -5.70 -10.56 -2.08
CA LYS A 80 -4.39 -11.21 -2.07
C LYS A 80 -3.52 -10.59 -0.98
N GLU A 81 -2.95 -11.44 -0.13
CA GLU A 81 -2.05 -11.00 0.93
C GLU A 81 -0.76 -10.38 0.36
N ILE A 82 -0.42 -9.20 0.88
CA ILE A 82 0.86 -8.55 0.64
C ILE A 82 1.90 -9.21 1.54
N THR A 83 2.99 -9.67 0.94
CA THR A 83 4.06 -10.34 1.68
C THR A 83 4.75 -9.36 2.64
N GLY A 84 4.73 -9.70 3.92
CA GLY A 84 5.35 -8.91 4.98
C GLY A 84 4.51 -8.88 6.25
N GLY A 85 4.98 -8.16 7.25
CA GLY A 85 4.21 -7.75 8.42
C GLY A 85 4.63 -6.33 8.76
N PHE A 86 3.68 -5.41 8.77
CA PHE A 86 3.96 -3.98 8.84
C PHE A 86 3.62 -3.44 10.22
N TYR A 87 4.42 -2.51 10.74
CA TYR A 87 4.04 -1.78 11.93
C TYR A 87 3.00 -0.72 11.60
N GLU A 88 2.13 -0.39 12.56
CA GLU A 88 1.13 0.68 12.38
C GLU A 88 1.77 2.00 11.91
N LEU A 89 2.98 2.30 12.39
CA LEU A 89 3.70 3.52 12.09
C LEU A 89 4.29 3.56 10.67
N GLU A 90 4.40 2.40 10.02
CA GLU A 90 4.76 2.28 8.60
C GLU A 90 3.54 2.48 7.69
N LEU A 91 2.32 2.38 8.25
CA LEU A 91 1.08 2.55 7.51
C LEU A 91 0.66 4.02 7.50
N GLN A 92 0.28 4.50 6.33
CA GLN A 92 -0.31 5.83 6.16
C GLN A 92 -1.76 5.69 5.71
N LYS A 93 -2.68 6.27 6.49
CA LYS A 93 -4.07 6.43 6.07
C LYS A 93 -4.15 7.53 5.01
N VAL A 94 -4.80 7.22 3.89
CA VAL A 94 -5.02 8.13 2.77
C VAL A 94 -6.34 8.86 2.98
N LYS A 95 -6.38 10.19 2.76
CA LYS A 95 -7.64 10.96 2.86
C LYS A 95 -8.61 10.65 1.70
N HIS A 96 -8.06 10.35 0.53
CA HIS A 96 -8.80 10.13 -0.71
C HIS A 96 -8.58 8.69 -1.21
N PRO A 97 -9.31 7.69 -0.68
CA PRO A 97 -9.13 6.29 -1.08
C PRO A 97 -9.46 6.04 -2.56
N ASP A 98 -10.33 6.86 -3.16
CA ASP A 98 -10.75 6.72 -4.56
C ASP A 98 -9.76 7.36 -5.57
N ALA A 99 -8.65 7.92 -5.08
CA ALA A 99 -7.64 8.58 -5.91
C ALA A 99 -6.43 7.65 -6.12
N HIS A 100 -6.15 7.32 -7.38
CA HIS A 100 -5.01 6.48 -7.75
C HIS A 100 -3.93 7.29 -8.48
N LEU A 101 -2.68 6.99 -8.17
CA LEU A 101 -1.53 7.69 -8.74
C LEU A 101 -1.14 7.08 -10.10
N VAL A 102 -0.90 7.95 -11.07
CA VAL A 102 -0.41 7.56 -12.40
C VAL A 102 1.11 7.67 -12.40
N GLU A 103 1.78 6.57 -12.73
CA GLU A 103 3.22 6.55 -12.97
C GLU A 103 3.55 7.22 -14.30
N LYS A 104 2.82 6.82 -15.36
CA LYS A 104 3.11 7.30 -16.71
C LYS A 104 1.89 7.25 -17.60
N VAL A 105 1.70 8.29 -18.42
CA VAL A 105 0.77 8.25 -19.56
C VAL A 105 1.50 7.58 -20.73
N LEU A 106 0.99 6.43 -21.16
CA LEU A 106 1.58 5.62 -22.23
C LEU A 106 1.10 6.04 -23.62
N ARG A 107 -0.21 6.33 -23.77
CA ARG A 107 -0.82 6.73 -25.04
C ARG A 107 -1.94 7.74 -24.81
N LYS A 108 -2.25 8.54 -25.84
CA LYS A 108 -3.41 9.43 -25.87
C LYS A 108 -4.21 9.17 -27.14
N LYS A 109 -5.54 9.07 -27.04
CA LYS A 109 -6.45 8.89 -28.18
C LYS A 109 -7.75 9.64 -27.92
N GLY A 110 -7.97 10.73 -28.66
CA GLY A 110 -9.14 11.60 -28.46
C GLY A 110 -9.20 12.12 -27.03
N ASN A 111 -10.35 11.97 -26.37
CA ASN A 111 -10.55 12.37 -24.97
C ASN A 111 -10.16 11.29 -23.93
N LYS A 112 -9.36 10.29 -24.33
CA LYS A 112 -8.91 9.23 -23.42
C LYS A 112 -7.40 9.15 -23.37
N VAL A 113 -6.89 8.77 -22.20
CA VAL A 113 -5.47 8.52 -21.97
C VAL A 113 -5.29 7.09 -21.45
N PHE A 114 -4.28 6.40 -21.97
CA PHE A 114 -3.86 5.08 -21.50
C PHE A 114 -2.76 5.25 -20.48
N VAL A 115 -3.02 4.84 -19.25
CA VAL A 115 -2.15 5.12 -18.10
C VAL A 115 -1.55 3.85 -17.53
N LYS A 116 -0.31 3.98 -17.04
CA LYS A 116 0.35 3.04 -16.14
C LYS A 116 0.17 3.55 -14.71
N TRP A 117 -0.46 2.74 -13.87
CA TRP A 117 -0.70 3.05 -12.47
C TRP A 117 0.57 2.83 -11.64
N LEU A 118 0.85 3.74 -10.72
CA LEU A 118 2.04 3.68 -9.87
C LEU A 118 2.00 2.45 -8.96
N GLY A 119 3.05 1.62 -9.03
CA GLY A 119 3.19 0.43 -8.19
C GLY A 119 2.43 -0.80 -8.69
N TYR A 120 1.73 -0.72 -9.82
CA TYR A 120 1.03 -1.85 -10.42
C TYR A 120 1.79 -2.40 -11.63
N ASN A 121 1.57 -3.69 -11.93
CA ASN A 121 2.09 -4.30 -13.14
C ASN A 121 1.29 -3.83 -14.38
N ASP A 122 1.85 -4.07 -15.57
CA ASP A 122 1.27 -3.59 -16.83
C ASP A 122 -0.12 -4.19 -17.16
N LYS A 123 -0.56 -5.25 -16.47
CA LYS A 123 -1.90 -5.83 -16.64
C LYS A 123 -3.01 -4.91 -16.11
N HIS A 124 -2.68 -3.99 -15.20
CA HIS A 124 -3.62 -3.04 -14.65
C HIS A 124 -3.74 -1.76 -15.48
N ASN A 125 -2.92 -1.59 -16.53
CA ASN A 125 -2.96 -0.41 -17.39
C ASN A 125 -4.35 -0.28 -18.02
N SER A 126 -4.93 0.91 -17.94
CA SER A 126 -6.30 1.15 -18.38
C SER A 126 -6.46 2.48 -19.11
N TRP A 127 -7.53 2.56 -19.90
CA TRP A 127 -7.95 3.81 -20.54
C TRP A 127 -8.86 4.59 -19.59
N ILE A 128 -8.47 5.81 -19.26
CA ILE A 128 -9.26 6.74 -18.47
C ILE A 128 -9.64 7.97 -19.30
N ASP A 129 -10.74 8.62 -18.93
CA ASP A 129 -11.13 9.89 -19.55
C ASP A 129 -10.14 10.99 -19.14
N SER A 130 -9.73 11.84 -20.09
CA SER A 130 -8.83 12.96 -19.83
C SER A 130 -9.36 13.93 -18.77
N ASN A 131 -10.69 14.03 -18.61
CA ASN A 131 -11.31 14.90 -17.61
C ASN A 131 -11.22 14.35 -16.17
N ASN A 132 -10.93 13.06 -16.02
CA ASN A 132 -10.75 12.42 -14.71
C ASN A 132 -9.29 12.49 -14.23
N VAL A 133 -8.37 12.96 -15.08
CA VAL A 133 -7.01 13.24 -14.66
C VAL A 133 -7.00 14.61 -14.02
N LEU A 134 -6.76 14.63 -12.70
CA LEU A 134 -6.63 15.87 -11.95
C LEU A 134 -5.40 16.61 -12.42
#